data_AF-A0A9R0QZ16-F1
#
_entry.id   AF-A0A9R0QZ16-F1
#
_cell.length_a   1.000
_cell.length_b   1.000
_cell.length_c   1.000
_cell.angle_alpha   90.00
_cell.angle_beta   90.00
_cell.angle_gamma   90.00
#
_symmetry.space_group_name_H-M   'P 1'
#
loop_
_entity.id
_entity.type
_entity.pdbx_description
1 polymer ?
#
loop_
_entity_poly.entity_id
_entity_poly.type
_entity_poly.pdbx_seq_one_letter_code
_entity_poly.pdbx_strand_id
1 'polypeptide(L)'
;MGSGEPLGSPMPDFPGTPDVEVLDGPEKPFNKPFDPIHDRKRKRGSLMEEVINVFCSMPEAVKEVAIAIRECKPLDVHPDMYGAVMTQGGFSDEALMAALNHLLDNKAHGVGFVAMADAHRVLWPRSWLGKHYY
;
A
#
# COMPACT_ATOMS: atom_id res chain seq x y z
N MET A 1 6.85 -34.48 -35.88
CA MET A 1 7.40 -33.11 -35.98
C MET A 1 6.39 -32.26 -36.73
N GLY A 2 6.03 -31.09 -36.21
CA GLY A 2 5.24 -30.09 -36.95
C GLY A 2 3.96 -29.62 -36.28
N SER A 3 3.99 -29.17 -35.02
CA SER A 3 2.92 -28.31 -34.47
C SER A 3 3.15 -26.89 -35.00
N GLY A 4 2.48 -26.53 -36.10
CA GLY A 4 2.49 -25.17 -36.64
C GLY A 4 1.44 -24.31 -35.93
N GLU A 5 1.81 -23.70 -34.81
CA GLU A 5 1.02 -22.63 -34.21
C GLU A 5 1.29 -21.32 -35.00
N PRO A 6 0.26 -20.66 -35.57
CA PRO A 6 0.45 -19.36 -36.20
C PRO A 6 0.61 -18.26 -35.13
N LEU A 7 1.74 -17.56 -35.23
CA LEU A 7 2.09 -16.38 -34.47
C LEU A 7 1.08 -15.25 -34.69
N GLY A 8 0.56 -14.70 -33.58
CA GLY A 8 0.13 -13.31 -33.45
C GLY A 8 -1.18 -12.93 -34.15
N SER A 9 -2.22 -12.69 -33.36
CA SER A 9 -3.39 -11.93 -33.82
C SER A 9 -2.96 -10.53 -34.29
N PRO A 10 -3.50 -10.00 -35.41
CA PRO A 10 -3.25 -8.63 -35.84
C PRO A 10 -3.75 -7.62 -34.80
N MET A 11 -2.96 -6.58 -34.55
CA MET A 11 -3.32 -5.42 -33.72
C MET A 11 -4.61 -4.77 -34.26
N PRO A 12 -5.59 -4.40 -33.41
CA PRO A 12 -6.75 -3.64 -33.89
C PRO A 12 -6.33 -2.21 -34.29
N ASP A 13 -6.82 -1.77 -35.44
CA ASP A 13 -6.62 -0.41 -35.95
C ASP A 13 -7.17 0.64 -34.96
N PHE A 14 -6.30 1.56 -34.53
CA PHE A 14 -6.72 2.74 -33.76
C PHE A 14 -7.49 3.68 -34.69
N PRO A 15 -8.71 4.13 -34.33
CA PRO A 15 -9.40 5.13 -35.12
C PRO A 15 -8.60 6.44 -35.13
N GLY A 16 -8.34 6.92 -36.35
CA GLY A 16 -7.60 8.13 -36.65
C GLY A 16 -8.18 9.37 -35.98
N THR A 17 -7.28 10.35 -35.82
CA THR A 17 -7.56 11.72 -35.42
C THR A 17 -8.84 12.26 -36.07
N PRO A 18 -9.79 12.86 -35.32
CA PRO A 18 -10.90 13.55 -35.95
C PRO A 18 -10.36 14.75 -36.74
N ASP A 19 -10.66 14.74 -38.04
CA ASP A 19 -10.41 15.85 -38.96
C ASP A 19 -10.97 17.15 -38.39
N VAL A 20 -10.16 18.20 -38.44
CA VAL A 20 -10.56 19.56 -38.11
C VAL A 20 -11.52 20.04 -39.21
N GLU A 21 -12.82 19.99 -38.95
CA GLU A 21 -13.79 20.70 -39.77
C GLU A 21 -13.60 22.21 -39.56
N VAL A 22 -13.04 22.85 -40.59
CA VAL A 22 -13.03 24.30 -40.74
C VAL A 22 -14.46 24.76 -40.98
N LEU A 23 -15.11 25.31 -39.94
CA LEU A 23 -16.36 26.04 -40.10
C LEU A 23 -16.06 27.49 -40.49
N ASP A 24 -16.46 27.81 -41.72
CA ASP A 24 -16.36 29.09 -42.39
C ASP A 24 -17.53 30.04 -42.00
N GLY A 25 -17.16 31.26 -41.58
CA GLY A 25 -17.96 32.50 -41.59
C GLY A 25 -18.92 32.82 -40.40
N PRO A 26 -19.29 34.11 -40.16
CA PRO A 26 -18.96 35.33 -40.92
C PRO A 26 -18.24 36.43 -40.10
N GLU A 27 -17.46 37.26 -40.81
CA GLU A 27 -16.78 38.46 -40.31
C GLU A 27 -17.76 39.53 -39.76
N LYS A 28 -17.45 40.09 -38.59
CA LYS A 28 -18.02 41.37 -38.13
C LYS A 28 -16.91 42.28 -37.59
N PRO A 29 -16.74 43.50 -38.11
CA PRO A 29 -15.73 44.43 -37.64
C PRO A 29 -16.28 45.18 -36.42
N PHE A 30 -15.94 44.72 -35.21
CA PHE A 30 -16.19 45.50 -34.00
C PHE A 30 -14.98 46.39 -33.71
N ASN A 31 -14.90 47.52 -34.41
CA ASN A 31 -14.14 48.67 -33.93
C ASN A 31 -14.87 49.25 -32.71
N LYS A 32 -14.38 48.97 -31.50
CA LYS A 32 -14.64 49.78 -30.30
C LYS A 32 -13.31 50.19 -29.66
N PRO A 33 -13.16 51.48 -29.30
CA PRO A 33 -11.92 51.99 -28.69
C PRO A 33 -11.54 51.23 -27.42
N PHE A 34 -10.26 50.93 -27.30
CA PHE A 34 -9.64 50.34 -26.12
C PHE A 34 -9.53 51.43 -25.05
N ASP A 35 -10.41 51.41 -24.05
CA ASP A 35 -10.20 52.21 -22.84
C ASP A 35 -9.13 51.53 -21.97
N PRO A 36 -8.00 52.20 -21.67
CA PRO A 36 -7.09 51.71 -20.66
C PRO A 36 -7.57 52.22 -19.30
N ILE A 37 -7.64 51.35 -18.28
CA ILE A 37 -7.05 51.56 -16.95
C ILE A 37 -7.52 50.45 -15.99
N HIS A 38 -6.51 49.68 -15.57
CA HIS A 38 -6.31 49.04 -14.26
C HIS A 38 -7.51 48.44 -13.52
N ASP A 39 -7.66 47.11 -13.56
CA ASP A 39 -7.59 46.31 -12.32
C ASP A 39 -7.43 44.80 -12.59
N ARG A 40 -6.26 44.37 -13.08
CA ARG A 40 -5.98 42.94 -13.32
C ARG A 40 -4.67 42.48 -12.68
N LYS A 41 -4.29 43.08 -11.55
CA LYS A 41 -3.00 42.81 -10.88
C LYS A 41 -3.05 41.91 -9.65
N ARG A 42 -4.22 41.38 -9.27
CA ARG A 42 -4.33 40.44 -8.13
C ARG A 42 -5.22 39.24 -8.47
N LYS A 43 -4.66 38.29 -9.24
CA LYS A 43 -5.15 36.90 -9.25
C LYS A 43 -4.03 35.89 -9.50
N ARG A 44 -2.95 36.31 -10.17
CA ARG A 44 -1.72 35.50 -10.33
C ARG A 44 -0.92 35.31 -9.03
N GLY A 45 -0.95 36.29 -8.12
CA GLY A 45 -0.20 36.23 -6.87
C GLY A 45 -0.70 35.16 -5.90
N SER A 46 -2.02 35.03 -5.73
CA SER A 46 -2.60 34.03 -4.79
C SER A 46 -2.40 32.60 -5.29
N LEU A 47 -2.51 32.36 -6.61
CA LEU A 47 -2.26 31.03 -7.18
C LEU A 47 -0.77 30.64 -7.06
N MET A 48 0.16 31.58 -7.24
CA MET A 48 1.59 31.32 -7.06
C MET A 48 1.91 31.04 -5.59
N GLU A 49 1.30 31.75 -4.65
CA GLU A 49 1.47 31.55 -3.21
C GLU A 49 0.91 30.20 -2.74
N GLU A 50 -0.28 29.79 -3.22
CA GLU A 50 -0.87 28.47 -2.97
C GLU A 50 0.01 27.35 -3.53
N VAL A 51 0.51 27.51 -4.77
CA VAL A 51 1.41 26.53 -5.39
C VAL A 51 2.73 26.44 -4.61
N ILE A 52 3.34 27.55 -4.23
CA ILE A 52 4.56 27.58 -3.40
C ILE A 52 4.30 26.90 -2.05
N ASN A 53 3.17 27.16 -1.41
CA ASN A 53 2.83 26.56 -0.12
C ASN A 53 2.67 25.04 -0.21
N VAL A 54 2.03 24.51 -1.27
CA VAL A 54 1.94 23.06 -1.51
C VAL A 54 3.31 22.44 -1.76
N PHE A 55 4.15 23.05 -2.61
CA PHE A 55 5.49 22.55 -2.91
C PHE A 55 6.45 22.66 -1.71
N CYS A 56 6.26 23.62 -0.82
CA CYS A 56 7.07 23.76 0.39
C CYS A 56 6.58 22.87 1.54
N SER A 57 5.29 22.54 1.61
CA SER A 57 4.72 21.71 2.69
C SER A 57 4.79 20.20 2.41
N MET A 58 4.75 19.78 1.14
CA MET A 58 4.82 18.36 0.76
C MET A 58 6.11 17.66 1.22
N PRO A 59 7.32 18.23 1.11
CA PRO A 59 8.56 17.56 1.51
C PRO A 59 8.58 17.16 2.99
N GLU A 60 8.05 17.99 3.88
CA GLU A 60 7.96 17.65 5.31
C GLU A 60 6.95 16.50 5.53
N ALA A 61 5.79 16.56 4.87
CA ALA A 61 4.82 15.47 4.93
C ALA A 61 5.39 14.13 4.41
N VAL A 62 6.15 14.15 3.31
CA VAL A 62 6.81 12.96 2.76
C VAL A 62 7.91 12.45 3.69
N LYS A 63 8.65 13.35 4.34
CA LYS A 63 9.67 13.00 5.33
C LYS A 63 9.05 12.34 6.56
N GLU A 64 7.94 12.87 7.08
CA GLU A 64 7.18 12.26 8.18
C GLU A 64 6.65 10.88 7.79
N VAL A 65 6.12 10.71 6.57
CA VAL A 65 5.71 9.39 6.06
C VAL A 65 6.91 8.45 5.96
N ALA A 66 8.06 8.91 5.48
CA ALA A 66 9.27 8.09 5.39
C ALA A 66 9.81 7.70 6.78
N ILE A 67 9.72 8.59 7.77
CA ILE A 67 10.04 8.30 9.18
C ILE A 67 9.06 7.25 9.70
N ALA A 68 7.75 7.46 9.54
CA ALA A 68 6.73 6.51 9.97
C ALA A 68 6.91 5.12 9.36
N ILE A 69 7.27 5.02 8.06
CA ILE A 69 7.56 3.73 7.41
C ILE A 69 8.83 3.09 7.98
N ARG A 70 9.89 3.87 8.23
CA ARG A 70 11.14 3.36 8.82
C ARG A 70 10.95 2.90 10.27
N GLU A 71 10.10 3.59 11.03
CA GLU A 71 9.75 3.26 12.41
C GLU A 71 8.70 2.15 12.51
N CYS A 72 7.94 1.92 11.43
CA CYS A 72 7.04 0.79 11.32
C CYS A 72 7.85 -0.51 11.31
N LYS A 73 7.98 -1.12 12.48
CA LYS A 73 8.52 -2.47 12.60
C LYS A 73 7.57 -3.41 11.86
N PRO A 74 8.07 -4.22 10.90
CA PRO A 74 7.27 -5.28 10.33
C PRO A 74 6.63 -6.10 11.46
N LEU A 75 5.40 -6.56 11.26
CA LEU A 75 4.78 -7.53 12.15
C LEU A 75 5.59 -8.83 12.02
N ASP A 76 6.66 -8.89 12.78
CA ASP A 76 7.68 -9.95 12.77
C ASP A 76 7.16 -11.12 13.60
N VAL A 77 6.05 -11.67 13.12
CA VAL A 77 5.42 -12.89 13.62
C VAL A 77 5.61 -13.93 12.52
N HIS A 78 6.16 -15.09 12.89
CA HIS A 78 6.35 -16.17 11.93
C HIS A 78 4.99 -16.61 11.36
N PRO A 79 4.82 -16.71 10.02
CA PRO A 79 3.53 -17.03 9.41
C PRO A 79 2.94 -18.35 9.94
N ASP A 80 3.80 -19.33 10.21
CA ASP A 80 3.38 -20.63 10.73
C ASP A 80 3.16 -20.68 12.26
N MET A 81 3.33 -19.58 13.00
CA MET A 81 3.23 -19.57 14.46
C MET A 81 1.87 -20.09 14.94
N TYR A 82 0.80 -19.55 14.38
CA TYR A 82 -0.56 -19.93 14.73
C TYR A 82 -0.81 -21.41 14.45
N GLY A 83 -0.45 -21.87 13.25
CA GLY A 83 -0.60 -23.27 12.86
C GLY A 83 0.22 -24.22 13.73
N ALA A 84 1.47 -23.87 14.05
CA ALA A 84 2.34 -24.67 14.89
C ALA A 84 1.78 -24.86 16.31
N VAL A 85 1.10 -23.85 16.86
CA VAL A 85 0.46 -23.94 18.20
C VAL A 85 -0.89 -24.65 18.12
N MET A 86 -1.75 -24.30 17.17
CA MET A 86 -3.11 -24.83 17.10
C MET A 86 -3.20 -26.28 16.65
N THR A 87 -2.16 -26.80 16.01
CA THR A 87 -2.08 -28.23 15.64
C THR A 87 -1.67 -29.13 16.81
N GLN A 88 -1.31 -28.56 17.97
CA GLN A 88 -0.90 -29.34 19.14
C GLN A 88 -2.13 -29.99 19.80
N GLY A 89 -2.31 -31.28 19.56
CA GLY A 89 -3.37 -32.06 20.19
C GLY A 89 -3.19 -32.27 21.69
N GLY A 90 -4.30 -32.51 22.39
CA GLY A 90 -4.31 -32.85 23.82
C GLY A 90 -4.40 -31.66 24.78
N PHE A 91 -4.67 -30.46 24.26
CA PHE A 91 -4.96 -29.25 25.03
C PHE A 91 -6.31 -28.67 24.58
N SER A 92 -6.95 -27.85 25.43
CA SER A 92 -8.12 -27.07 24.99
C SER A 92 -7.68 -25.87 24.16
N ASP A 93 -8.57 -25.36 23.30
CA ASP A 93 -8.29 -24.21 22.44
C ASP A 93 -7.93 -22.97 23.28
N GLU A 94 -8.54 -22.78 24.45
CA GLU A 94 -8.23 -21.68 25.35
C GLU A 94 -6.80 -21.77 25.92
N ALA A 95 -6.34 -22.98 26.24
CA ALA A 95 -5.00 -23.21 26.72
C ALA A 95 -3.97 -22.95 25.60
N LEU A 96 -4.27 -23.39 24.38
CA LEU A 96 -3.44 -23.11 23.20
C LEU A 96 -3.39 -21.62 22.87
N MET A 97 -4.49 -20.89 23.01
CA MET A 97 -4.54 -19.43 22.85
C MET A 97 -3.68 -18.71 23.91
N ALA A 98 -3.71 -19.15 25.16
CA ALA A 98 -2.86 -18.57 26.21
C ALA A 98 -1.37 -18.80 25.91
N ALA A 99 -1.01 -19.99 25.44
CA ALA A 99 0.34 -20.32 25.02
C ALA A 99 0.79 -19.50 23.79
N LEU A 100 -0.10 -19.34 22.81
CA LEU A 100 0.15 -18.52 21.62
C LEU A 100 0.43 -17.06 21.99
N ASN A 101 -0.39 -16.45 22.85
CA ASN A 101 -0.18 -15.08 23.29
C ASN A 101 1.21 -14.91 23.94
N HIS A 102 1.61 -15.86 24.78
CA HIS A 102 2.94 -15.83 25.39
C HIS A 102 4.09 -15.93 24.36
N LEU A 103 3.94 -16.76 23.33
CA LEU A 103 4.93 -16.88 22.25
C LEU A 103 4.98 -15.63 21.36
N LEU A 104 3.85 -14.95 21.18
CA LEU A 104 3.77 -13.68 20.45
C LEU A 104 4.44 -12.55 21.24
N ASP A 105 4.26 -12.53 22.56
CA ASP A 105 4.93 -11.58 23.46
C ASP A 105 6.44 -11.83 23.53
N ASN A 106 6.88 -13.09 23.34
CA ASN A 106 8.27 -13.49 23.37
C ASN A 106 8.76 -14.07 22.04
N LYS A 107 9.08 -13.16 21.11
CA LYS A 107 9.49 -13.50 19.74
C LYS A 107 10.60 -14.55 19.64
N ALA A 108 11.62 -14.49 20.50
CA ALA A 108 12.72 -15.45 20.46
C ALA A 108 12.24 -16.88 20.77
N HIS A 109 11.33 -17.02 21.74
CA HIS A 109 10.71 -18.31 22.06
C HIS A 109 9.76 -18.74 20.96
N GLY A 110 8.98 -17.82 20.38
CA GLY A 110 8.11 -18.08 19.24
C GLY A 110 8.88 -18.65 18.04
N VAL A 111 9.95 -17.99 17.60
CA VAL A 111 10.77 -18.46 16.48
C VAL A 111 11.40 -19.82 16.79
N GLY A 112 11.92 -20.00 18.01
CA GLY A 112 12.45 -21.28 18.45
C GLY A 112 11.40 -22.39 18.43
N PHE A 113 10.18 -22.12 18.90
CA PHE A 113 9.07 -23.06 18.91
C PHE A 113 8.70 -23.52 17.49
N VAL A 114 8.59 -22.59 16.53
CA VAL A 114 8.31 -22.96 15.14
C VAL A 114 9.46 -23.74 14.50
N ALA A 115 10.71 -23.47 14.87
CA ALA A 115 11.85 -24.22 14.36
C ALA A 115 11.95 -25.66 14.92
N MET A 116 11.26 -25.99 16.02
CA MET A 116 11.25 -27.35 16.57
C MET A 116 10.52 -28.32 15.65
N ALA A 117 10.97 -29.59 15.64
CA ALA A 117 10.24 -30.68 15.02
C ALA A 117 8.86 -30.88 15.68
N ASP A 118 7.86 -31.23 14.88
CA ASP A 118 6.46 -31.39 15.36
C ASP A 118 6.35 -32.34 16.56
N ALA A 119 7.12 -33.43 16.58
CA ALA A 119 7.15 -34.38 17.68
C ALA A 119 7.61 -33.78 19.03
N HIS A 120 8.40 -32.70 18.99
CA HIS A 120 8.94 -32.04 20.19
C HIS A 120 8.18 -30.78 20.58
N ARG A 121 7.43 -30.17 19.65
CA ARG A 121 6.64 -28.94 19.92
C ARG A 121 5.71 -29.12 21.11
N VAL A 122 5.08 -30.28 21.28
CA VAL A 122 4.14 -30.57 22.37
C VAL A 122 4.75 -30.46 23.78
N LEU A 123 6.07 -30.59 23.93
CA LEU A 123 6.74 -30.56 25.23
C LEU A 123 6.70 -29.17 25.86
N TRP A 124 6.81 -28.12 25.03
CA TRP A 124 6.84 -26.74 25.49
C TRP A 124 5.48 -26.29 26.06
N PRO A 125 4.34 -26.43 25.34
CA PRO A 125 3.01 -26.12 25.88
C PRO A 125 2.70 -26.96 27.10
N ARG A 126 3.07 -28.25 27.13
CA ARG A 126 2.87 -29.11 28.31
C ARG A 126 3.57 -28.57 29.55
N SER A 127 4.82 -28.11 29.42
CA SER A 127 5.59 -27.56 30.54
C SER A 127 5.09 -26.19 30.97
N TRP A 128 4.75 -25.32 30.01
CA TRP A 128 4.33 -23.95 30.28
C TRP A 128 2.90 -23.89 30.83
N LEU A 129 1.95 -24.57 30.19
CA LEU A 129 0.54 -24.60 30.63
C LEU A 129 0.39 -25.27 31.98
N GLY A 130 1.16 -26.33 32.26
CA GLY A 130 1.17 -26.97 33.59
C GLY A 130 1.72 -26.09 34.73
N LYS A 131 2.31 -24.93 34.43
CA LYS A 131 2.81 -23.97 35.43
C LYS A 131 1.99 -22.69 35.49
N HIS A 132 1.37 -22.31 34.39
CA HIS A 132 0.81 -20.97 34.21
C HIS A 132 -0.69 -20.96 33.89
N TYR A 133 -1.31 -22.11 33.61
CA TYR A 133 -2.70 -22.18 33.16
C TYR A 133 -3.56 -23.16 33.97
N TYR A 134 -3.00 -24.32 34.34
CA TYR A 134 -3.61 -25.31 35.22
C TYR A 134 -3.00 -25.26 36.61
#